data_AF-A0A5C9SYT3-F1
#
_entry.id   AF-A0A5C9SYT3-F1
#
_cell.length_a   1.000
_cell.length_b   1.000
_cell.length_c   1.000
_cell.angle_alpha   90.00
_cell.angle_beta   90.00
_cell.angle_gamma   90.00
#
_symmetry.space_group_name_H-M   'P 1'
#
loop_
_entity.id
_entity.type
_entity.pdbx_description
1 polymer ?
#
loop_
_entity_poly.entity_id
_entity_poly.type
_entity_poly.pdbx_seq_one_letter_code
_entity_poly.pdbx_strand_id
1 'polypeptide(L)' 'MIKIHFHLLKNNLRWSSKIHQLNSDILQRHILPRINSNHYPICFDFCEIQQSGRILSDSGIELGSFNIH' A
#
# COMPACT_ATOMS: atom_id res chain seq x y z
N MET A 1 12.52 -11.15 6.58
CA MET A 1 12.20 -9.76 6.15
C MET A 1 11.59 -9.86 4.77
N ILE A 2 10.43 -9.23 4.57
CA ILE A 2 9.66 -9.25 3.32
C ILE A 2 10.05 -8.02 2.52
N LYS A 3 10.35 -8.17 1.23
CA LYS A 3 10.54 -7.02 0.35
C LYS A 3 9.17 -6.62 -0.21
N ILE A 4 8.78 -5.38 -0.03
CA ILE A 4 7.52 -4.86 -0.55
C ILE A 4 7.79 -3.76 -1.57
N HIS A 5 7.02 -3.77 -2.65
CA HIS A 5 6.99 -2.75 -3.68
C HIS A 5 5.62 -2.08 -3.62
N PHE A 6 5.60 -0.76 -3.55
CA PHE A 6 4.40 0.05 -3.53
C PHE A 6 4.28 0.83 -4.84
N HIS A 7 3.04 0.99 -5.30
CA HIS A 7 2.68 1.83 -6.42
C HIS A 7 1.43 2.63 -6.07
N LEU A 8 1.52 3.95 -6.01
CA LEU A 8 0.37 4.84 -5.93
C LEU A 8 0.05 5.37 -7.33
N LEU A 9 -1.24 5.32 -7.70
CA LEU A 9 -1.71 5.78 -9.01
C LEU A 9 -1.54 7.29 -9.16
N LYS A 10 -1.88 8.05 -8.11
CA LYS A 10 -1.66 9.49 -8.07
C LYS A 10 -0.16 9.78 -8.20
N ASN A 11 0.21 10.55 -9.22
CA ASN A 11 1.59 10.89 -9.58
C ASN A 11 2.49 9.70 -9.95
N ASN A 12 1.92 8.51 -10.20
CA ASN A 12 2.66 7.28 -10.53
C ASN A 12 3.84 7.01 -9.58
N LEU A 13 3.64 7.25 -8.27
CA LEU A 13 4.72 7.15 -7.28
C LEU A 13 5.01 5.69 -6.98
N ARG A 14 6.29 5.31 -7.02
CA ARG A 14 6.75 3.93 -6.77
C ARG A 14 7.92 3.93 -5.82
N TRP A 15 7.93 2.98 -4.89
CA TRP A 15 9.08 2.76 -4.00
C TRP A 15 9.07 1.33 -3.47
N SER A 16 10.17 0.94 -2.83
CA SER A 16 10.28 -0.33 -2.15
C SER A 16 10.70 -0.13 -0.69
N SER A 17 10.33 -1.08 0.15
CA SER A 17 10.76 -1.14 1.54
C SER A 17 11.04 -2.58 1.95
N LYS A 18 11.75 -2.76 3.06
CA LYS A 18 11.80 -4.05 3.75
C LYS A 18 10.95 -3.95 5.02
N ILE A 19 10.02 -4.88 5.18
CA ILE A 19 9.15 -4.96 6.36
C ILE A 19 9.37 -6.29 7.08
N HIS A 20 9.17 -6.30 8.39
CA HIS A 20 9.29 -7.52 9.18
C HIS A 20 8.00 -8.35 9.16
N GLN A 21 6.86 -7.67 9.05
CA GLN A 21 5.53 -8.27 9.05
C GLN A 21 4.66 -7.53 8.02
N LEU A 22 3.76 -8.27 7.37
CA LEU A 22 2.71 -7.69 6.55
C LEU A 22 1.49 -7.44 7.43
N ASN A 23 1.28 -6.19 7.82
CA ASN A 23 0.08 -5.75 8.53
C ASN A 23 -0.33 -4.34 8.09
N SER A 24 -1.60 -3.99 8.27
CA SER A 24 -2.17 -2.70 7.84
C SER A 24 -1.42 -1.51 8.42
N ASP A 25 -1.02 -1.56 9.69
CA ASP A 25 -0.36 -0.44 10.37
C ASP A 25 1.02 -0.14 9.78
N ILE A 26 1.79 -1.18 9.45
CA ILE A 26 3.08 -1.06 8.77
C ILE A 26 2.87 -0.51 7.36
N LEU A 27 1.88 -1.00 6.62
CA LEU A 27 1.56 -0.49 5.28
C LEU A 27 1.19 1.00 5.34
N GLN A 28 0.33 1.41 6.28
CA GLN A 28 -0.03 2.82 6.50
C GLN A 28 1.19 3.69 6.75
N ARG A 29 2.09 3.29 7.67
CA ARG A 29 3.32 4.05 7.96
C ARG A 29 4.20 4.28 6.73
N HIS A 30 4.20 3.37 5.77
CA HIS A 30 4.94 3.53 4.52
C HIS A 30 4.24 4.42 3.48
N ILE A 31 2.91 4.39 3.44
CA ILE A 31 2.11 5.05 2.40
C ILE A 31 1.73 6.49 2.80
N LEU A 32 1.31 6.72 4.04
CA LEU A 32 0.74 8.00 4.48
C LEU A 32 1.68 9.20 4.28
N PRO A 33 3.00 9.11 4.56
CA PRO A 33 3.92 10.23 4.31
C PRO A 33 4.06 10.60 2.83
N ARG A 34 3.58 9.75 1.92
CA ARG A 34 3.71 9.89 0.46
C ARG A 34 2.40 10.24 -0.23
N ILE A 35 1.28 10.11 0.49
CA ILE A 35 -0.04 10.49 0.01
C ILE A 35 -0.21 12.02 0.18
N ASN A 36 -0.09 12.79 -0.90
CA ASN A 36 -0.41 14.22 -0.94
C ASN A 36 -1.94 14.42 -1.06
N SER A 37 -2.71 13.85 -0.15
CA SER A 37 -4.18 14.01 -0.13
C SER A 37 -4.78 13.66 1.21
N ASN A 38 -5.87 14.32 1.56
CA ASN A 38 -6.70 14.06 2.74
C ASN A 38 -7.46 12.71 2.68
N HIS A 39 -6.97 11.72 1.94
CA HIS A 39 -7.57 10.39 1.83
C HIS A 39 -7.25 9.56 3.07
N TYR A 40 -7.81 9.99 4.21
CA TYR A 40 -7.84 9.20 5.43
C TYR A 40 -9.30 8.91 5.76
N PRO A 41 -9.66 7.66 6.08
CA PRO A 41 -8.80 6.47 6.19
C PRO A 41 -8.42 5.81 4.84
N ILE A 42 -7.36 4.99 4.85
CA ILE A 42 -7.02 4.04 3.77
C ILE A 42 -7.17 2.60 4.25
N CYS A 43 -7.60 1.73 3.34
CA CYS A 43 -7.84 0.30 3.57
C CYS A 43 -6.95 -0.54 2.64
N PHE A 44 -6.77 -1.82 2.98
CA PHE A 44 -5.99 -2.75 2.18
C PHE A 44 -6.72 -4.06 1.97
N ASP A 45 -6.65 -4.56 0.73
CA ASP A 45 -7.01 -5.93 0.39
C ASP A 45 -5.74 -6.67 -0.01
N PHE A 46 -5.50 -7.86 0.53
CA PHE A 46 -4.33 -8.66 0.18
C PHE A 46 -4.74 -10.03 -0.36
N CYS A 47 -4.14 -10.43 -1.47
CA CYS A 47 -4.27 -11.76 -2.05
C CYS A 47 -2.98 -12.54 -1.83
N GLU A 48 -3.02 -13.54 -0.96
CA GLU A 48 -1.86 -14.39 -0.65
C GLU A 48 -1.37 -15.18 -1.86
N ILE A 49 -2.27 -15.61 -2.74
CA ILE A 49 -1.90 -16.38 -3.95
C ILE A 49 -1.08 -15.53 -4.91
N GLN A 50 -1.49 -14.27 -5.11
CA GLN A 50 -0.82 -13.35 -6.03
C GLN A 50 0.35 -12.60 -5.38
N GLN A 51 0.51 -12.72 -4.07
CA GLN A 51 1.48 -11.95 -3.28
C GLN A 51 1.35 -10.44 -3.55
N SER A 52 0.12 -9.98 -3.73
CA SER A 52 -0.21 -8.60 -4.11
C SER A 52 -1.43 -8.10 -3.35
N GLY A 53 -1.54 -6.80 -3.22
CA GLY A 53 -2.66 -6.16 -2.57
C GLY A 53 -3.00 -4.81 -3.16
N ARG A 54 -4.22 -4.36 -2.87
CA ARG A 54 -4.76 -3.06 -3.28
C ARG A 54 -4.75 -2.10 -2.10
N ILE A 55 -4.54 -0.83 -2.40
CA ILE A 55 -4.63 0.29 -1.48
C ILE A 55 -5.90 1.05 -1.85
N LEU A 56 -6.85 1.13 -0.92
CA LEU A 56 -8.18 1.69 -1.15
C LEU A 56 -8.41 2.92 -0.27
N SER A 57 -9.23 3.86 -0.73
CA SER A 57 -9.82 4.89 0.13
C SER A 57 -10.91 4.29 1.03
N ASP A 58 -11.38 5.08 1.97
CA ASP A 58 -12.59 4.83 2.78
C ASP A 58 -13.85 4.50 1.96
N SER A 59 -13.94 5.09 0.77
CA SER A 59 -15.00 4.92 -0.23
C SER A 59 -14.78 3.73 -1.16
N GLY A 60 -13.70 2.95 -0.97
CA GLY A 60 -13.37 1.78 -1.79
C GLY A 60 -12.72 2.13 -3.13
N ILE A 61 -12.31 3.38 -3.35
CA ILE A 61 -11.62 3.80 -4.57
C ILE A 61 -10.16 3.33 -4.51
N GLU A 62 -9.69 2.70 -5.57
CA GLU A 62 -8.29 2.27 -5.66
C GLU A 62 -7.34 3.48 -5.76
N LEU A 63 -6.44 3.59 -4.78
CA LEU A 63 -5.38 4.60 -4.71
C LEU A 63 -4.05 4.07 -5.25
N GLY A 64 -3.91 2.74 -5.31
CA GLY A 64 -2.67 2.07 -5.66
C GLY A 64 -2.67 0.58 -5.35
N SER A 65 -1.50 -0.02 -5.49
CA SER A 65 -1.26 -1.43 -5.20
C SER A 65 0.10 -1.63 -4.52
N PHE A 66 0.28 -2.81 -3.97
CA PHE A 66 1.57 -3.28 -3.48
C PHE A 66 1.76 -4.76 -3.82
N ASN A 67 3.02 -5.18 -3.92
CA ASN A 67 3.38 -6.58 -4.11
C ASN A 67 4.58 -6.94 -3.23
N ILE A 68 4.60 -8.18 -2.77
CA ILE A 68 5.64 -8.70 -1.87
C ILE A 68 6.47 -9.79 -2.52
N HIS A 69 7.72 -9.91 -2.07
CA HIS A 69 8.71 -10.90 -2.48
C HIS A 69 9.52 -11.39 -1.28
#